data_AF-A0A932VCM7-F1
#
_entry.id   AF-A0A932VCM7-F1
#
_cell.length_a   1.000
_cell.length_b   1.000
_cell.length_c   1.000
_cell.angle_alpha   90.00
_cell.angle_beta   90.00
_cell.angle_gamma   90.00
#
_symmetry.space_group_name_H-M   'P 1'
#
loop_
_entity.id
_entity.type
_entity.pdbx_description
1 polymer ?
#
loop_
_entity_poly.entity_id
_entity_poly.type
_entity_poly.pdbx_seq_one_letter_code
_entity_poly.pdbx_strand_id
1 'polypeptide(L)'
;MSTSHLDRKALKRPDAFLERINNLFTYINENSGSFLAILGVLFAIGLGVTFYISHSDKAAHEADSALYDARQVLDKGVAKVKDKPAEWMTAAQPGLDAVEKVAKNFAGSRASFEAFLLIGDAYFQHGNAAKAVDYYKLASDNAKPRAARPMAQYSLAYAYENMKNHDGAVDSLRHVISSGDKTLKADSMMALARNY
;
A
#
# COMPACT_ATOMS: atom_id res chain seq x y z
N MET A 1 -33.17 3.00 -40.42
CA MET A 1 -33.73 2.31 -39.24
C MET A 1 -33.96 0.85 -39.63
N SER A 2 -33.09 -0.06 -39.18
CA SER A 2 -33.21 -1.49 -39.47
C SER A 2 -33.97 -2.17 -38.34
N THR A 3 -35.23 -2.53 -38.58
CA THR A 3 -36.03 -3.31 -37.63
C THR A 3 -35.50 -4.73 -37.61
N SER A 4 -34.82 -5.12 -36.53
CA SER A 4 -34.43 -6.51 -36.31
C SER A 4 -35.69 -7.37 -36.21
N HIS A 5 -35.99 -8.13 -37.26
CA HIS A 5 -36.99 -9.17 -37.20
C HIS A 5 -36.48 -10.26 -36.25
N LEU A 6 -36.96 -10.24 -35.01
CA LEU A 6 -36.76 -11.34 -34.06
C LEU A 6 -37.52 -12.56 -34.61
N ASP A 7 -36.78 -13.56 -35.09
CA ASP A 7 -37.33 -14.82 -35.57
C ASP A 7 -38.01 -15.55 -34.41
N ARG A 8 -39.34 -15.73 -34.50
CA ARG A 8 -40.14 -16.43 -33.48
C ARG A 8 -39.68 -17.87 -33.23
N LYS A 9 -38.89 -18.47 -34.14
CA LYS A 9 -38.28 -19.79 -33.96
C LYS A 9 -37.02 -19.76 -33.07
N ALA A 10 -36.31 -18.64 -32.98
CA ALA A 10 -35.16 -18.48 -32.09
C ALA A 10 -35.58 -18.48 -30.60
N LEU A 11 -36.81 -18.05 -30.31
CA LEU A 11 -37.43 -18.08 -28.98
C LEU A 11 -37.92 -19.47 -28.53
N LYS A 12 -37.89 -20.49 -29.41
CA LYS A 12 -38.40 -21.84 -29.13
C LYS A 12 -37.31 -22.89 -28.88
N ARG A 13 -36.04 -22.55 -29.08
CA ARG A 13 -34.92 -23.45 -28.72
C ARG A 13 -34.67 -23.32 -27.22
N PRO A 14 -34.29 -24.41 -26.51
CA PRO A 14 -33.75 -24.22 -25.17
C PRO A 14 -32.59 -23.23 -25.31
N ASP A 15 -32.69 -22.12 -24.60
CA ASP A 15 -31.61 -21.13 -24.54
C ASP A 15 -30.31 -21.88 -24.23
N ALA A 16 -29.18 -21.50 -24.82
CA ALA A 16 -27.88 -22.07 -24.50
C ALA A 16 -27.60 -22.03 -22.99
N PHE A 17 -28.23 -21.11 -22.27
CA PHE A 17 -28.29 -21.12 -20.82
C PHE A 17 -29.04 -22.32 -20.21
N LEU A 18 -30.26 -22.62 -20.68
CA LEU A 18 -31.07 -23.74 -20.20
C LEU A 18 -30.42 -25.10 -20.50
N GLU A 19 -29.77 -25.23 -21.66
CA GLU A 19 -29.00 -26.44 -22.01
C GLU A 19 -27.82 -26.65 -21.04
N ARG A 20 -27.09 -25.57 -20.71
CA ARG A 20 -26.01 -25.61 -19.72
C ARG A 20 -26.51 -25.98 -18.32
N ILE A 21 -27.67 -25.46 -17.91
CA ILE A 21 -28.31 -25.81 -16.63
C ILE A 21 -28.72 -27.28 -16.61
N ASN A 22 -29.34 -27.78 -17.68
CA ASN A 22 -29.76 -29.17 -17.76
C ASN A 22 -28.55 -30.11 -17.70
N ASN A 23 -27.49 -29.80 -18.45
CA ASN A 23 -26.25 -30.58 -18.39
C ASN A 23 -25.61 -30.56 -17.00
N LEU A 24 -25.68 -29.43 -16.29
CA LEU A 24 -25.24 -29.33 -14.90
C LEU A 24 -26.09 -30.22 -13.97
N PHE A 25 -27.42 -30.18 -14.10
CA PHE A 25 -28.31 -31.04 -13.31
C PHE A 25 -28.09 -32.52 -13.58
N THR A 26 -27.93 -32.90 -14.85
CA THR A 26 -27.59 -34.28 -15.24
C THR A 26 -26.28 -34.72 -14.60
N TYR A 27 -25.24 -33.88 -14.66
CA TYR A 27 -23.96 -34.16 -14.02
C TYR A 27 -24.08 -34.30 -12.49
N ILE A 28 -24.81 -33.40 -11.82
CA ILE A 28 -25.05 -33.47 -10.37
C ILE A 28 -25.79 -34.76 -10.00
N ASN A 29 -26.78 -35.15 -10.79
CA ASN A 29 -27.57 -36.35 -10.53
C ASN A 29 -26.76 -37.64 -10.74
N GLU A 30 -25.94 -37.68 -11.80
CA GLU A 30 -25.08 -38.83 -12.12
C GLU A 30 -23.86 -38.95 -11.21
N ASN A 31 -23.31 -37.82 -10.74
CA ASN A 31 -22.04 -37.74 -10.01
C ASN A 31 -22.16 -36.94 -8.70
N SER A 32 -23.24 -37.17 -7.93
CA SER A 32 -23.56 -36.43 -6.71
C SER A 32 -22.43 -36.41 -5.68
N GLY A 33 -21.67 -37.50 -5.54
CA GLY A 33 -20.50 -37.59 -4.66
C GLY A 33 -19.35 -36.66 -5.09
N SER A 34 -19.01 -36.65 -6.38
CA SER A 34 -17.96 -35.76 -6.91
C SER A 34 -18.38 -34.29 -6.86
N PHE A 35 -19.66 -33.99 -7.11
CA PHE A 35 -20.20 -32.64 -6.98
C PHE A 35 -20.14 -32.12 -5.54
N LEU A 36 -20.53 -32.95 -4.56
CA LEU A 36 -20.40 -32.61 -3.14
C LEU A 36 -18.94 -32.40 -2.73
N ALA A 37 -18.01 -33.21 -3.25
CA ALA A 37 -16.58 -33.01 -3.00
C ALA A 37 -16.09 -31.66 -3.55
N ILE A 38 -16.48 -31.29 -4.79
CA ILE A 38 -16.14 -30.00 -5.39
C ILE A 38 -16.71 -28.84 -4.56
N LEU A 39 -17.99 -28.92 -4.15
CA LEU A 39 -18.61 -27.91 -3.29
C LEU A 39 -17.90 -27.80 -1.93
N GLY A 40 -17.52 -28.92 -1.32
CA GLY A 40 -16.77 -28.94 -0.07
C GLY A 40 -15.41 -28.25 -0.18
N VAL A 41 -14.68 -28.48 -1.29
CA VAL A 41 -13.41 -27.79 -1.57
C VAL A 41 -13.63 -26.28 -1.77
N LEU A 42 -14.62 -25.87 -2.55
CA LEU A 42 -14.94 -24.46 -2.76
C LEU A 42 -15.34 -23.77 -1.45
N PHE A 43 -16.13 -24.44 -0.61
CA PHE A 43 -16.52 -23.94 0.70
C PHE A 43 -15.32 -23.78 1.64
N ALA A 44 -14.43 -24.78 1.69
CA ALA A 44 -13.19 -24.70 2.48
C ALA A 44 -12.26 -23.58 2.00
N ILE A 45 -12.12 -23.38 0.69
CA ILE A 45 -11.39 -22.23 0.12
C ILE A 45 -12.04 -20.92 0.56
N GLY A 46 -13.37 -20.81 0.47
CA GLY A 46 -14.13 -19.64 0.90
C GLY A 46 -13.89 -19.31 2.38
N LEU A 47 -13.97 -20.30 3.26
CA LEU A 47 -13.66 -20.13 4.69
C LEU A 47 -12.19 -19.74 4.93
N GLY A 48 -11.26 -20.33 4.19
CA GLY A 48 -9.85 -19.96 4.27
C GLY A 48 -9.60 -18.51 3.88
N VAL A 49 -10.23 -18.03 2.80
CA VAL A 49 -10.15 -16.63 2.35
C VAL A 49 -10.77 -15.68 3.37
N THR A 50 -11.96 -15.97 3.89
CA THR A 50 -12.60 -15.09 4.89
C THR A 50 -11.86 -15.05 6.21
N PHE A 51 -11.33 -16.19 6.67
CA PHE A 51 -10.48 -16.26 7.85
C PHE A 51 -9.19 -15.45 7.66
N TYR A 52 -8.53 -15.61 6.52
CA TYR A 52 -7.33 -14.85 6.17
C TYR A 52 -7.59 -13.33 6.15
N ILE A 53 -8.67 -12.89 5.48
CA ILE A 53 -9.05 -11.47 5.42
C ILE A 53 -9.35 -10.93 6.83
N SER A 54 -10.18 -11.63 7.62
CA SER A 54 -10.56 -11.17 8.96
C SER A 54 -9.37 -11.07 9.93
N HIS A 55 -8.43 -12.03 9.85
CA HIS A 55 -7.22 -11.99 10.67
C HIS A 55 -6.28 -10.85 10.22
N SER A 56 -6.12 -10.67 8.91
CA SER A 56 -5.32 -9.58 8.33
C SER A 56 -5.90 -8.19 8.65
N ASP A 57 -7.22 -8.03 8.62
CA ASP A 57 -7.89 -6.76 8.89
C ASP A 57 -7.72 -6.32 10.34
N LYS A 58 -7.86 -7.25 11.29
CA LYS A 58 -7.62 -6.95 12.71
C LYS A 58 -6.19 -6.51 12.97
N ALA A 59 -5.21 -7.21 12.39
CA ALA A 59 -3.80 -6.85 12.50
C ALA A 59 -3.51 -5.48 11.86
N ALA A 60 -4.13 -5.18 10.72
CA ALA A 60 -4.02 -3.87 10.08
C ALA A 60 -4.60 -2.75 10.96
N HIS A 61 -5.80 -2.93 11.51
CA HIS A 61 -6.43 -1.96 12.41
C HIS A 61 -5.61 -1.71 13.68
N GLU A 62 -5.03 -2.75 14.27
CA GLU A 62 -4.15 -2.61 15.43
C GLU A 62 -2.89 -1.81 15.07
N ALA A 63 -2.28 -2.11 13.93
CA ALA A 63 -1.09 -1.41 13.44
C ALA A 63 -1.37 0.08 13.16
N ASP A 64 -2.49 0.38 12.51
CA ASP A 64 -2.90 1.75 12.19
C ASP A 64 -3.24 2.55 13.45
N SER A 65 -3.94 1.94 14.42
CA SER A 65 -4.23 2.58 15.72
C SER A 65 -2.95 2.86 16.50
N ALA A 66 -2.02 1.90 16.54
CA ALA A 66 -0.75 2.08 17.23
C ALA A 66 0.09 3.19 16.58
N LEU A 67 0.10 3.27 15.24
CA LEU A 67 0.75 4.35 14.52
C LEU A 67 0.11 5.71 14.83
N TYR A 68 -1.21 5.78 14.87
CA TYR A 68 -1.95 7.00 15.19
C TYR A 68 -1.59 7.54 16.58
N ASP A 69 -1.58 6.67 17.59
CA ASP A 69 -1.22 7.04 18.96
C ASP A 69 0.25 7.48 19.05
N ALA A 70 1.17 6.75 18.41
CA ALA A 70 2.59 7.10 18.36
C ALA A 70 2.82 8.45 17.66
N ARG A 71 2.13 8.70 16.54
CA ARG A 71 2.17 9.98 15.83
C ARG A 71 1.67 11.12 16.71
N GLN A 72 0.58 10.94 17.46
CA GLN A 72 0.12 11.97 18.38
C GLN A 72 1.16 12.35 19.43
N VAL A 73 1.91 11.38 19.96
CA VAL A 73 3.00 11.66 20.92
C VAL A 73 4.07 12.51 20.26
N LEU A 74 4.46 12.16 19.02
CA LEU A 74 5.43 12.92 18.24
C LEU A 74 4.94 14.34 17.95
N ASP A 75 3.74 14.49 17.42
CA ASP A 75 3.17 15.79 17.04
C ASP A 75 3.01 16.70 18.27
N LYS A 76 2.55 16.16 19.41
CA LYS A 76 2.47 16.90 20.69
C LYS A 76 3.85 17.30 21.21
N GLY A 77 4.87 16.47 21.01
CA GLY A 77 6.26 16.79 21.35
C GLY A 77 6.78 17.96 20.53
N VAL A 78 6.70 17.85 19.20
CA VAL A 78 7.17 18.87 18.25
C VAL A 78 6.41 20.19 18.42
N ALA A 79 5.09 20.16 18.65
CA ALA A 79 4.28 21.36 18.84
C ALA A 79 4.73 22.24 20.02
N LYS A 80 5.31 21.64 21.08
CA LYS A 80 5.80 22.39 22.26
C LYS A 80 7.02 23.26 21.96
N VAL A 81 7.75 22.94 20.90
CA VAL A 81 9.03 23.56 20.54
C VAL A 81 9.00 24.16 19.15
N LYS A 82 7.80 24.51 18.65
CA LYS A 82 7.58 25.12 17.34
C LYS A 82 8.48 26.33 17.10
N ASP A 83 8.64 27.19 18.11
CA ASP A 83 9.45 28.41 18.04
C ASP A 83 10.91 28.19 18.46
N LYS A 84 11.28 26.93 18.78
CA LYS A 84 12.60 26.54 19.30
C LYS A 84 13.15 25.33 18.54
N PRO A 85 13.52 25.51 17.25
CA PRO A 85 13.92 24.40 16.40
C PRO A 85 15.14 23.62 16.94
N ALA A 86 16.01 24.24 17.73
CA ALA A 86 17.13 23.53 18.36
C ALA A 86 16.71 22.49 19.43
N GLU A 87 15.53 22.66 20.03
CA GLU A 87 15.01 21.78 21.09
C GLU A 87 14.14 20.62 20.55
N TRP A 88 13.90 20.57 19.22
CA TRP A 88 12.98 19.62 18.59
C TRP A 88 13.31 18.16 18.91
N MET A 89 14.58 17.79 18.87
CA MET A 89 15.02 16.41 19.07
C MET A 89 14.59 15.89 20.44
N THR A 90 14.89 16.64 21.50
CA THR A 90 14.56 16.27 22.88
C THR A 90 13.05 16.14 23.07
N ALA A 91 12.28 17.05 22.48
CA ALA A 91 10.82 17.04 22.60
C ALA A 91 10.17 15.93 21.76
N ALA A 92 10.73 15.62 20.59
CA ALA A 92 10.23 14.63 19.65
C ALA A 92 10.65 13.20 20.02
N GLN A 93 11.75 13.00 20.75
CA GLN A 93 12.35 11.70 21.01
C GLN A 93 11.35 10.64 21.50
N PRO A 94 10.47 10.90 22.49
CA PRO A 94 9.51 9.89 22.94
C PRO A 94 8.53 9.45 21.83
N GLY A 95 8.16 10.38 20.95
CA GLY A 95 7.32 10.11 19.80
C GLY A 95 8.06 9.36 18.70
N LEU A 96 9.31 9.74 18.41
CA LEU A 96 10.17 9.01 17.46
C LEU A 96 10.38 7.56 17.90
N ASP A 97 10.65 7.33 19.19
CA ASP A 97 10.79 5.99 19.76
C ASP A 97 9.50 5.17 19.65
N ALA A 98 8.35 5.80 19.92
CA ALA A 98 7.04 5.16 19.78
C ALA A 98 6.76 4.78 18.32
N VAL A 99 7.03 5.67 17.37
CA VAL A 99 6.84 5.42 15.94
C VAL A 99 7.80 4.33 15.45
N GLU A 100 9.06 4.34 15.89
CA GLU A 100 10.03 3.29 15.52
C GLU A 100 9.63 1.92 16.08
N LYS A 101 9.04 1.89 17.28
CA LYS A 101 8.48 0.65 17.86
C LYS A 101 7.34 0.11 17.02
N VAL A 102 6.45 0.97 16.51
CA VAL A 102 5.38 0.55 15.57
C VAL A 102 6.01 -0.02 14.29
N ALA A 103 7.01 0.67 13.73
CA ALA A 103 7.70 0.22 12.52
C ALA A 103 8.28 -1.20 12.65
N LYS A 104 8.86 -1.51 13.82
CA LYS A 104 9.45 -2.83 14.14
C LYS A 104 8.39 -3.89 14.46
N ASN A 105 7.39 -3.55 15.26
CA ASN A 105 6.37 -4.50 15.72
C ASN A 105 5.43 -4.95 14.60
N PHE A 106 5.15 -4.06 13.65
CA PHE A 106 4.27 -4.35 12.52
C PHE A 106 5.04 -4.43 11.20
N ALA A 107 6.26 -4.99 11.23
CA ALA A 107 7.15 -5.08 10.07
C ALA A 107 6.45 -5.68 8.83
N GLY A 108 6.59 -4.99 7.69
CA GLY A 108 5.96 -5.41 6.43
C GLY A 108 4.45 -5.12 6.33
N SER A 109 3.86 -4.42 7.29
CA SER A 109 2.54 -3.80 7.14
C SER A 109 2.63 -2.43 6.47
N ARG A 110 1.48 -1.88 6.09
CA ARG A 110 1.36 -0.49 5.65
C ARG A 110 1.78 0.50 6.76
N ALA A 111 1.37 0.25 8.01
CA ALA A 111 1.74 1.09 9.14
C ALA A 111 3.27 1.15 9.36
N SER A 112 4.00 0.05 9.13
CA SER A 112 5.47 0.05 9.22
C SER A 112 6.12 0.93 8.16
N PHE A 113 5.63 0.88 6.93
CA PHE A 113 6.03 1.80 5.86
C PHE A 113 5.76 3.26 6.26
N GLU A 114 4.55 3.56 6.70
CA GLU A 114 4.15 4.93 7.09
C GLU A 114 4.91 5.43 8.32
N ALA A 115 5.26 4.54 9.26
CA ALA A 115 6.08 4.86 10.42
C ALA A 115 7.50 5.28 10.03
N PHE A 116 8.16 4.53 9.14
CA PHE A 116 9.49 4.92 8.65
C PHE A 116 9.44 6.22 7.84
N LEU A 117 8.40 6.39 7.01
CA LEU A 117 8.18 7.64 6.26
C LEU A 117 8.01 8.83 7.20
N LEU A 118 7.20 8.67 8.26
CA LEU A 118 6.97 9.69 9.28
C LEU A 118 8.28 10.09 9.99
N ILE A 119 9.10 9.12 10.39
CA ILE A 119 10.39 9.43 11.03
C ILE A 119 11.28 10.20 10.05
N GLY A 120 11.35 9.76 8.80
CA GLY A 120 12.08 10.46 7.74
C GLY A 120 11.61 11.90 7.55
N ASP A 121 10.30 12.11 7.46
CA ASP A 121 9.68 13.43 7.33
C ASP A 121 10.00 14.33 8.53
N ALA A 122 9.96 13.78 9.75
CA ALA A 122 10.30 14.53 10.96
C ALA A 122 11.76 15.01 10.93
N TYR A 123 12.70 14.13 10.57
CA TYR A 123 14.11 14.51 10.42
C TYR A 123 14.33 15.52 9.29
N PHE A 124 13.67 15.32 8.15
CA PHE A 124 13.79 16.20 6.99
C PHE A 124 13.29 17.61 7.29
N GLN A 125 12.10 17.74 7.89
CA GLN A 125 11.50 19.02 8.26
C GLN A 125 12.35 19.83 9.24
N HIS A 126 13.15 19.15 10.07
CA HIS A 126 14.04 19.79 11.03
C HIS A 126 15.51 19.84 10.54
N GLY A 127 15.71 19.80 9.22
CA GLY A 127 16.99 20.07 8.58
C GLY A 127 18.01 18.93 8.62
N ASN A 128 17.63 17.74 9.10
CA ASN A 128 18.51 16.57 9.11
C ASN A 128 18.22 15.65 7.92
N ALA A 129 18.57 16.11 6.72
CA ALA A 129 18.38 15.37 5.49
C ALA A 129 19.15 14.03 5.47
N ALA A 130 20.31 13.95 6.13
CA ALA A 130 21.10 12.72 6.21
C ALA A 130 20.36 11.59 6.93
N LYS A 131 19.80 11.86 8.11
CA LYS A 131 18.96 10.87 8.80
C LYS A 131 17.66 10.59 8.03
N ALA A 132 17.08 11.61 7.39
CA ALA A 132 15.88 11.40 6.58
C ALA A 132 16.12 10.38 5.45
N VAL A 133 17.26 10.46 4.77
CA VAL A 133 17.69 9.47 3.76
C VAL A 133 17.68 8.05 4.32
N ASP A 134 18.23 7.83 5.52
CA ASP A 134 18.28 6.50 6.13
C ASP A 134 16.87 5.94 6.37
N TYR A 135 15.97 6.75 6.91
CA TYR A 135 14.59 6.32 7.18
C TYR A 135 13.73 6.20 5.91
N TYR A 136 13.94 7.04 4.89
CA TYR A 136 13.24 6.88 3.61
C TYR A 136 13.69 5.64 2.84
N LYS A 137 14.95 5.23 2.96
CA LYS A 137 15.41 3.92 2.46
C LYS A 137 14.70 2.78 3.18
N LEU A 138 14.66 2.81 4.51
CA LEU A 138 13.93 1.83 5.30
C LEU A 138 12.44 1.76 4.90
N ALA A 139 11.81 2.91 4.69
CA ALA A 139 10.43 2.96 4.20
C ALA A 139 10.32 2.29 2.82
N SER A 140 11.18 2.63 1.85
CA SER A 140 11.14 2.05 0.51
C SER A 140 11.33 0.52 0.53
N ASP A 141 12.25 0.03 1.35
CA ASP A 141 12.54 -1.40 1.47
C ASP A 141 11.37 -2.17 2.11
N ASN A 142 10.72 -1.56 3.11
CA ASN A 142 9.61 -2.16 3.86
C ASN A 142 8.23 -1.91 3.24
N ALA A 143 8.14 -1.12 2.17
CA ALA A 143 6.89 -0.78 1.50
C ALA A 143 6.16 -2.03 0.95
N LYS A 144 5.08 -2.39 1.63
CA LYS A 144 4.09 -3.38 1.21
C LYS A 144 2.70 -2.75 1.34
N PRO A 145 1.92 -2.63 0.26
CA PRO A 145 2.16 -3.12 -1.10
C PRO A 145 3.26 -2.33 -1.84
N ARG A 146 3.83 -2.92 -2.91
CA ARG A 146 4.86 -2.28 -3.75
C ARG A 146 4.45 -0.91 -4.30
N ALA A 147 3.15 -0.65 -4.42
CA ALA A 147 2.60 0.64 -4.85
C ALA A 147 2.92 1.81 -3.90
N ALA A 148 3.35 1.55 -2.66
CA ALA A 148 3.78 2.59 -1.73
C ALA A 148 5.25 3.02 -1.93
N ARG A 149 6.05 2.20 -2.61
CA ARG A 149 7.49 2.48 -2.87
C ARG A 149 7.77 3.80 -3.58
N PRO A 150 7.01 4.20 -4.62
CA PRO A 150 7.27 5.44 -5.34
C PRO A 150 7.24 6.67 -4.43
N MET A 151 6.34 6.69 -3.43
CA MET A 151 6.26 7.80 -2.48
C MET A 151 7.54 7.93 -1.64
N ALA A 152 8.03 6.82 -1.06
CA ALA A 152 9.28 6.86 -0.29
C ALA A 152 10.51 7.18 -1.17
N GLN A 153 10.56 6.68 -2.41
CA GLN A 153 11.63 7.01 -3.36
C GLN A 153 11.60 8.50 -3.75
N TYR A 154 10.40 9.07 -3.89
CA TYR A 154 10.26 10.50 -4.14
C TYR A 154 10.77 11.32 -2.95
N SER A 155 10.35 11.01 -1.71
CA SER A 155 10.87 11.69 -0.51
C SER A 155 12.39 11.50 -0.35
N LEU A 156 12.92 10.32 -0.67
CA LEU A 156 14.35 10.02 -0.68
C LEU A 156 15.11 10.93 -1.66
N ALA A 157 14.56 11.17 -2.86
CA ALA A 157 15.16 12.08 -3.82
C ALA A 157 15.23 13.52 -3.31
N TYR A 158 14.17 14.01 -2.66
CA TYR A 158 14.16 15.34 -2.03
C TYR A 158 15.19 15.47 -0.90
N ALA A 159 15.36 14.42 -0.10
CA ALA A 159 16.38 14.37 0.93
C ALA A 159 17.80 14.42 0.32
N TYR A 160 18.03 13.67 -0.76
CA TYR A 160 19.28 13.71 -1.50
C TYR A 160 19.57 15.07 -2.14
N GLU A 161 18.57 15.72 -2.73
CA GLU A 161 18.67 17.09 -3.26
C GLU A 161 19.13 18.07 -2.17
N ASN A 162 18.55 18.01 -0.97
CA ASN A 162 18.93 18.87 0.15
C ASN A 162 20.38 18.64 0.61
N MET A 163 20.89 17.42 0.42
CA MET A 163 22.28 17.07 0.66
C MET A 163 23.22 17.41 -0.51
N LYS A 164 22.70 17.99 -1.60
CA LYS A 164 23.43 18.22 -2.87
C LYS A 164 23.96 16.93 -3.49
N ASN A 165 23.36 15.79 -3.14
CA ASN A 165 23.68 14.49 -3.73
C ASN A 165 22.79 14.27 -4.96
N HIS A 166 23.16 14.92 -6.08
CA HIS A 166 22.38 14.87 -7.31
C HIS A 166 22.30 13.46 -7.90
N ASP A 167 23.38 12.67 -7.81
CA ASP A 167 23.40 11.28 -8.28
C ASP A 167 22.35 10.42 -7.55
N GLY A 168 22.32 10.50 -6.21
CA GLY A 168 21.33 9.79 -5.39
C GLY A 168 19.89 10.24 -5.68
N ALA A 169 19.69 11.55 -5.91
CA ALA A 169 18.37 12.08 -6.28
C ALA A 169 17.91 11.53 -7.64
N VAL A 170 18.79 11.57 -8.65
CA VAL A 170 18.53 11.04 -10.00
C VAL A 170 18.16 9.56 -9.96
N ASP A 171 18.91 8.75 -9.22
CA ASP A 171 18.66 7.30 -9.09
C ASP A 171 17.28 7.02 -8.47
N SER A 172 16.95 7.70 -7.37
CA SER A 172 15.64 7.59 -6.73
C SER A 172 14.49 8.03 -7.64
N LEU A 173 14.65 9.13 -8.37
CA LEU A 173 13.62 9.63 -9.31
C LEU A 173 13.40 8.69 -10.49
N ARG A 174 14.46 8.04 -10.99
CA ARG A 174 14.35 7.00 -12.03
C ARG A 174 13.52 5.83 -11.53
N HIS A 175 13.69 5.41 -10.27
CA HIS A 175 12.82 4.39 -9.66
C HIS A 175 11.35 4.83 -9.66
N VAL A 176 11.04 6.07 -9.27
CA VAL A 176 9.67 6.60 -9.30
C VAL A 176 9.09 6.57 -10.72
N ILE A 177 9.81 7.09 -11.70
CA ILE A 177 9.35 7.13 -13.11
C ILE A 177 9.13 5.72 -13.66
N SER A 178 10.04 4.78 -13.36
CA SER A 178 9.94 3.39 -13.81
C SER A 178 8.76 2.62 -13.21
N SER A 179 8.26 3.04 -12.03
CA SER A 179 7.10 2.42 -11.38
C SER A 179 5.79 2.64 -12.15
N GLY A 180 5.75 3.65 -13.04
CA GLY A 180 4.55 4.02 -13.78
C GLY A 180 3.51 4.79 -12.96
N ASP A 181 3.83 5.22 -11.74
CA ASP A 181 2.97 6.06 -10.90
C ASP A 181 2.67 7.38 -11.63
N LYS A 182 1.44 7.52 -12.13
CA LYS A 182 1.03 8.69 -12.92
C LYS A 182 0.95 9.97 -12.08
N THR A 183 0.69 9.84 -10.79
CA THR A 183 0.53 10.96 -9.86
C THR A 183 1.88 11.64 -9.63
N LEU A 184 2.93 10.84 -9.43
CA LEU A 184 4.27 11.36 -9.14
C LEU A 184 5.13 11.56 -10.41
N LYS A 185 4.74 11.00 -11.56
CA LYS A 185 5.56 11.01 -12.78
C LYS A 185 5.93 12.41 -13.26
N ALA A 186 4.97 13.33 -13.31
CA ALA A 186 5.22 14.68 -13.82
C ALA A 186 6.22 15.42 -12.93
N ASP A 187 5.96 15.45 -11.62
CA ASP A 187 6.84 16.11 -10.65
C ASP A 187 8.22 15.44 -10.60
N SER A 188 8.27 14.12 -10.71
CA SER A 188 9.54 13.38 -10.73
C SER A 188 10.36 13.65 -11.99
N MET A 189 9.73 13.87 -13.14
CA MET A 189 10.43 14.26 -14.37
C MET A 189 10.99 15.68 -14.28
N MET A 190 10.23 16.61 -13.69
CA MET A 190 10.71 17.96 -13.42
C MET A 190 11.87 17.94 -12.41
N ALA A 191 11.74 17.14 -11.36
CA ALA A 191 12.78 16.91 -10.38
C ALA A 191 14.04 16.31 -11.01
N LEU A 192 13.86 15.36 -11.92
CA LEU A 192 14.98 14.73 -12.61
C LEU A 192 15.74 15.77 -13.46
N ALA A 193 15.01 16.63 -14.17
CA ALA A 193 15.61 17.67 -15.01
C ALA A 193 16.42 18.70 -14.21
N ARG A 194 16.04 19.04 -12.97
CA ARG A 194 16.79 19.98 -12.12
C ARG A 194 18.04 19.39 -11.45
N ASN A 195 18.18 18.05 -11.46
CA ASN A 195 19.35 17.36 -10.89
C ASN A 195 20.39 16.95 -11.95
N TYR A 196 20.15 17.31 -13.22
CA TYR A 196 21.12 17.23 -14.31
C TYR A 196 21.76 18.60 -14.54
#